data_AF-A0A8H4GLL2-F1
#
_entry.id   AF-A0A8H4GLL2-F1
#
_cell.length_a   1.000
_cell.length_b   1.000
_cell.length_c   1.000
_cell.angle_alpha   90.00
_cell.angle_beta   90.00
_cell.angle_gamma   90.00
#
_symmetry.space_group_name_H-M   'P 1'
#
loop_
_entity.id
_entity.type
_entity.pdbx_description
1 polymer ?
#
loop_
_entity_poly.entity_id
_entity_poly.type
_entity_poly.pdbx_seq_one_letter_code
_entity_poly.pdbx_strand_id
1 'polypeptide(L)'
;MEWLWVESRTRYAAKLVDEVILRRDQFEGSGPLGKLEKVLLKGTGRRVGMIGLKKILPFVYLPSLRVFSAQMVKDFDRFLPDITKGTSSVTHLELRQSTTRMGFERLITLCTALRSFKYYYEPGPFMFERTATIIAHLQTRWDTLETLCLDSDSYSLLQGFERQHQWVGSLREFRKLKNLQLQMVHFFHHDQQLPPRRLVDLLPPSLETLCISGWWRENEAVMLAEMMDLVHARDEFPHLSEMTIQGRFLTKRVSPGEIINYQTWPRLLPVTDGRTLEDRILEDIAPLRSSCDKLGVSFSIKDYEVEARAQGHKDPPPQDLLPLFRQGSSIWV
;
A
#
# COMPACT_ATOMS: atom_id res chain seq x y z
N MET A 1 21.69 4.08 14.89
CA MET A 1 21.65 2.60 15.08
C MET A 1 20.43 2.06 14.36
N GLU A 2 20.59 1.08 13.47
CA GLU A 2 19.48 0.41 12.78
C GLU A 2 19.26 -0.96 13.45
N TRP A 3 18.03 -1.24 13.87
CA TRP A 3 17.67 -2.53 14.46
C TRP A 3 16.68 -3.23 13.55
N LEU A 4 17.14 -4.34 12.95
CA LEU A 4 16.35 -5.25 12.13
C LEU A 4 15.82 -6.37 13.04
N TRP A 5 14.52 -6.40 13.29
CA TRP A 5 13.87 -7.50 14.00
C TRP A 5 13.35 -8.52 12.99
N VAL A 6 13.89 -9.73 13.03
CA VAL A 6 13.33 -10.91 12.36
C VAL A 6 13.03 -11.92 13.45
N GLU A 7 11.76 -12.14 13.77
CA GLU A 7 11.39 -13.17 14.73
C GLU A 7 11.56 -14.56 14.07
N SER A 8 12.76 -15.13 14.15
CA SER A 8 12.97 -16.57 13.93
C SER A 8 12.96 -17.29 15.27
N ARG A 9 11.81 -17.86 15.62
CA ARG A 9 11.61 -18.97 16.61
C ARG A 9 11.98 -18.78 18.09
N THR A 10 12.58 -17.70 18.54
CA THR A 10 13.01 -17.60 19.95
C THR A 10 12.02 -16.84 20.83
N ARG A 11 11.51 -17.49 21.91
CA ARG A 11 10.76 -16.87 23.04
C ARG A 11 11.39 -15.58 23.60
N TYR A 12 12.65 -15.31 23.27
CA TYR A 12 13.42 -14.12 23.63
C TYR A 12 12.95 -12.83 22.93
N ALA A 13 12.43 -12.90 21.70
CA ALA A 13 12.02 -11.72 20.94
C ALA A 13 10.71 -11.11 21.48
N ALA A 14 9.71 -11.96 21.77
CA ALA A 14 8.50 -11.57 22.49
C ALA A 14 8.84 -11.03 23.89
N LYS A 15 9.74 -11.69 24.62
CA LYS A 15 10.24 -11.19 25.91
C LYS A 15 10.91 -9.83 25.80
N LEU A 16 11.67 -9.53 24.74
CA LEU A 16 12.30 -8.22 24.60
C LEU A 16 11.28 -7.11 24.31
N VAL A 17 10.28 -7.38 23.47
CA VAL A 17 9.14 -6.46 23.27
C VAL A 17 8.41 -6.24 24.59
N ASP A 18 8.10 -7.33 25.30
CA ASP A 18 7.44 -7.26 26.60
C ASP A 18 8.32 -6.54 27.64
N GLU A 19 9.65 -6.70 27.63
CA GLU A 19 10.60 -5.98 28.51
C GLU A 19 10.71 -4.50 28.15
N VAL A 20 10.68 -4.14 26.86
CA VAL A 20 10.63 -2.73 26.42
C VAL A 20 9.32 -2.09 26.89
N ILE A 21 8.20 -2.82 26.79
CA ILE A 21 6.90 -2.38 27.31
C ILE A 21 6.96 -2.22 28.84
N LEU A 22 7.53 -3.19 29.55
CA LEU A 22 7.62 -3.22 31.02
C LEU A 22 8.57 -2.16 31.60
N ARG A 23 9.62 -1.78 30.87
CA ARG A 23 10.65 -0.83 31.34
C ARG A 23 10.54 0.55 30.72
N ARG A 24 9.39 0.90 30.13
CA ARG A 24 9.19 2.16 29.37
C ARG A 24 9.72 3.41 30.10
N ASP A 25 9.55 3.47 31.42
CA ASP A 25 9.90 4.62 32.26
C ASP A 25 11.44 4.75 32.44
N GLN A 26 12.21 3.69 32.16
CA GLN A 26 13.68 3.68 32.22
C GLN A 26 14.34 4.15 30.91
N PHE A 27 13.54 4.46 29.88
CA PHE A 27 14.04 4.80 28.54
C PHE A 27 13.94 6.29 28.20
N GLU A 28 13.62 7.14 29.18
CA GLU A 28 13.69 8.59 29.05
C GLU A 28 15.16 9.06 28.93
N GLY A 29 15.59 9.27 27.67
CA GLY A 29 16.73 10.10 27.28
C GLY A 29 18.15 9.52 27.44
N SER A 30 18.44 8.73 28.46
CA SER A 30 19.83 8.33 28.80
C SER A 30 20.20 6.89 28.41
N GLY A 31 19.22 6.02 28.16
CA GLY A 31 19.44 4.61 27.82
C GLY A 31 19.80 4.34 26.35
N PRO A 32 20.36 3.16 26.01
CA PRO A 32 20.75 2.81 24.65
C PRO A 32 19.58 2.82 23.65
N LEU A 33 18.35 2.59 24.12
CA LEU A 33 17.13 2.67 23.31
C LEU A 33 16.65 4.11 23.08
N GLY A 34 17.02 5.06 23.95
CA GLY A 34 16.69 6.48 23.80
C GLY A 34 17.35 7.12 22.58
N LYS A 35 18.40 6.52 22.03
CA LYS A 35 19.11 6.92 20.79
C LYS A 35 18.66 6.15 19.54
N LEU A 36 17.62 5.32 19.64
CA LEU A 36 17.10 4.60 18.47
C LEU A 36 16.39 5.57 17.53
N GLU A 37 16.86 5.61 16.29
CA GLU A 37 16.30 6.45 15.24
C GLU A 37 15.42 5.65 14.27
N LYS A 38 15.70 4.35 14.12
CA LYS A 38 14.96 3.45 13.23
C LYS A 38 14.64 2.14 13.90
N VAL A 39 13.39 1.70 13.76
CA VAL A 39 12.91 0.39 14.22
C VAL A 39 12.18 -0.29 13.08
N LEU A 40 12.52 -1.55 12.83
CA LEU A 40 11.80 -2.43 11.91
C LEU A 40 11.32 -3.67 12.66
N LEU A 41 10.01 -3.85 12.72
CA LEU A 41 9.33 -5.02 13.28
C LEU A 41 8.73 -5.89 12.18
N LYS A 42 8.72 -7.21 12.34
CA LYS A 42 8.33 -8.17 11.31
C LYS A 42 7.72 -9.43 11.88
N GLY A 43 6.40 -9.54 11.81
CA GLY A 43 5.68 -10.73 12.29
C GLY A 43 6.03 -12.02 11.53
N THR A 44 5.65 -13.15 12.12
CA THR A 44 6.14 -14.49 11.74
C THR A 44 5.33 -15.21 10.65
N GLY A 45 4.58 -14.47 9.83
CA GLY A 45 3.93 -15.00 8.61
C GLY A 45 2.74 -15.95 8.81
N ARG A 46 2.31 -16.27 10.05
CA ARG A 46 1.04 -16.97 10.32
C ARG A 46 -0.01 -15.94 10.77
N ARG A 47 -1.29 -16.07 10.39
CA ARG A 47 -2.38 -15.17 10.86
C ARG A 47 -2.49 -15.08 12.39
N VAL A 48 -2.08 -16.12 13.11
CA VAL A 48 -1.97 -16.14 14.59
C VAL A 48 -0.80 -15.29 15.11
N GLY A 49 0.18 -15.00 14.26
CA GLY A 49 1.40 -14.22 14.55
C GLY A 49 1.32 -12.73 14.18
N MET A 50 0.13 -12.18 13.92
CA MET A 50 -0.02 -10.73 13.75
C MET A 50 0.23 -9.99 15.06
N ILE A 51 1.00 -8.91 14.98
CA ILE A 51 1.37 -8.08 16.13
C ILE A 51 0.23 -7.09 16.41
N GLY A 52 -0.36 -7.14 17.60
CA GLY A 52 -1.39 -6.17 17.99
C GLY A 52 -0.80 -4.76 18.15
N LEU A 53 -1.55 -3.74 17.76
CA LEU A 53 -1.14 -2.33 17.85
C LEU A 53 -0.64 -1.97 19.27
N LYS A 54 -1.29 -2.49 20.32
CA LYS A 54 -0.86 -2.27 21.72
C LYS A 54 0.59 -2.67 22.01
N LYS A 55 1.14 -3.66 21.30
CA LYS A 55 2.52 -4.13 21.49
C LYS A 55 3.55 -3.22 20.82
N ILE A 56 3.16 -2.50 19.77
CA ILE A 56 4.08 -1.64 19.03
C ILE A 56 4.04 -0.18 19.49
N LEU A 57 2.94 0.26 20.11
CA LEU A 57 2.78 1.65 20.54
C LEU A 57 3.96 2.17 21.39
N PRO A 58 4.52 1.42 22.36
CA PRO A 58 5.63 1.94 23.18
C PRO A 58 6.88 2.32 22.39
N PHE A 59 7.17 1.67 21.25
CA PHE A 59 8.29 2.04 20.40
C PHE A 59 8.11 3.43 19.79
N VAL A 60 6.88 3.78 19.45
CA VAL A 60 6.54 5.05 18.78
C VAL A 60 6.76 6.25 19.72
N TYR A 61 6.81 6.03 21.03
CA TYR A 61 7.14 7.06 22.03
C TYR A 61 8.64 7.23 22.28
N LEU A 62 9.51 6.44 21.65
CA LEU A 62 10.95 6.60 21.82
C LEU A 62 11.39 8.00 21.31
N PRO A 63 12.13 8.77 22.12
CA PRO A 63 12.32 10.21 21.87
C PRO A 63 13.15 10.53 20.62
N SER A 64 14.08 9.65 20.24
CA SER A 64 14.90 9.81 19.03
C SER A 64 14.35 9.07 17.82
N LEU A 65 13.23 8.35 17.94
CA LEU A 65 12.73 7.52 16.84
C LEU A 65 12.18 8.39 15.73
N ARG A 66 12.66 8.19 14.50
CA ARG A 66 12.25 8.94 13.31
C ARG A 66 11.58 8.04 12.28
N VAL A 67 12.03 6.80 12.15
CA VAL A 67 11.50 5.81 11.21
C VAL A 67 10.99 4.60 11.97
N PHE A 68 9.71 4.30 11.79
CA PHE A 68 9.09 3.10 12.33
C PHE A 68 8.46 2.30 11.21
N SER A 69 8.99 1.09 11.00
CA SER A 69 8.46 0.13 10.04
C SER A 69 7.98 -1.12 10.78
N ALA A 70 6.83 -1.65 10.39
CA ALA A 70 6.29 -2.86 10.98
C ALA A 70 5.57 -3.72 9.94
N GLN A 71 5.70 -5.04 10.03
CA GLN A 71 5.03 -5.99 9.17
C GLN A 71 4.10 -6.92 9.98
N MET A 72 2.94 -7.26 9.43
CA MET A 72 1.88 -8.07 10.06
C MET A 72 1.26 -7.41 11.30
N VAL A 73 1.04 -6.10 11.29
CA VAL A 73 0.37 -5.38 12.40
C VAL A 73 -1.14 -5.47 12.26
N LYS A 74 -1.85 -5.64 13.39
CA LYS A 74 -3.32 -5.52 13.45
C LYS A 74 -3.75 -4.43 14.43
N ASP A 75 -4.64 -3.55 13.96
CA ASP A 75 -5.29 -2.52 14.77
C ASP A 75 -6.76 -2.89 15.03
N PHE A 76 -6.95 -3.91 15.86
CA PHE A 76 -8.26 -4.43 16.27
C PHE A 76 -8.48 -4.34 17.79
N ASP A 77 -7.48 -3.87 18.53
CA ASP A 77 -7.56 -3.76 19.99
C ASP A 77 -8.56 -2.65 20.35
N ARG A 78 -9.75 -3.03 20.82
CA ARG A 78 -10.81 -2.07 21.23
C ARG A 78 -10.41 -1.17 22.39
N PHE A 79 -9.44 -1.62 23.18
CA PHE A 79 -8.94 -0.92 24.36
C PHE A 79 -7.44 -0.78 24.20
N LEU A 80 -7.02 0.34 23.62
CA LEU A 80 -5.64 0.76 23.70
C LEU A 80 -5.44 1.39 25.09
N PRO A 81 -4.31 1.11 25.78
CA PRO A 81 -4.03 1.77 27.03
C PRO A 81 -4.07 3.28 26.83
N ASP A 82 -4.66 3.98 27.79
CA ASP A 82 -4.80 5.43 27.76
C ASP A 82 -3.42 6.06 28.00
N ILE A 83 -2.61 6.09 26.95
CA ILE A 83 -1.29 6.73 26.98
C ILE A 83 -1.57 8.22 26.86
N THR A 84 -1.81 8.84 28.01
CA THR A 84 -2.45 10.15 28.11
C THR A 84 -1.54 11.34 27.83
N LYS A 85 -0.22 11.19 27.64
CA LYS A 85 0.65 12.33 27.34
C LYS A 85 1.84 11.94 26.49
N GLY A 86 1.91 12.48 25.28
CA GLY A 86 3.11 12.42 24.43
C GLY A 86 2.79 12.49 22.95
N THR A 87 3.49 13.36 22.24
CA THR A 87 3.60 13.29 20.78
C THR A 87 4.78 12.41 20.41
N SER A 88 4.64 11.65 19.32
CA SER A 88 5.75 10.92 18.73
C SER A 88 6.63 11.86 17.91
N SER A 89 7.93 11.55 17.91
CA SER A 89 8.90 12.21 17.06
C SER A 89 9.11 11.48 15.71
N VAL A 90 8.36 10.40 15.49
CA VAL A 90 8.37 9.63 14.24
C VAL A 90 7.87 10.49 13.09
N THR A 91 8.62 10.46 12.00
CA THR A 91 8.33 11.20 10.76
C THR A 91 8.04 10.26 9.58
N HIS A 92 8.43 8.98 9.69
CA HIS A 92 8.22 7.97 8.65
C HIS A 92 7.58 6.73 9.27
N LEU A 93 6.39 6.39 8.78
CA LEU A 93 5.65 5.18 9.12
C LEU A 93 5.55 4.28 7.90
N GLU A 94 5.94 3.02 8.06
CA GLU A 94 5.73 1.99 7.04
C GLU A 94 5.07 0.76 7.68
N LEU A 95 3.92 0.36 7.16
CA LEU A 95 3.17 -0.79 7.64
C LEU A 95 2.98 -1.76 6.50
N ARG A 96 3.53 -2.96 6.61
CA ARG A 96 3.52 -3.99 5.56
C ARG A 96 2.68 -5.19 5.93
N GLN A 97 2.02 -5.81 4.96
CA GLN A 97 1.10 -6.95 5.18
C GLN A 97 0.23 -6.77 6.45
N SER A 98 -0.22 -5.53 6.69
CA SER A 98 -0.87 -5.15 7.94
C SER A 98 -2.36 -4.99 7.71
N THR A 99 -3.16 -5.10 8.77
CA THR A 99 -4.61 -4.94 8.71
C THR A 99 -5.08 -3.96 9.77
N THR A 100 -6.07 -3.14 9.44
CA THR A 100 -6.56 -2.12 10.39
C THR A 100 -8.05 -2.03 10.39
N ARG A 101 -8.69 -1.97 11.57
CA ARG A 101 -10.12 -1.66 11.67
C ARG A 101 -10.36 -0.16 11.85
N MET A 102 -9.43 0.54 12.49
CA MET A 102 -9.56 1.96 12.86
C MET A 102 -8.65 2.87 12.02
N GLY A 103 -8.23 2.43 10.83
CA GLY A 103 -7.34 3.20 9.95
C GLY A 103 -5.97 3.54 10.56
N PHE A 104 -5.53 2.85 11.62
CA PHE A 104 -4.33 3.21 12.39
C PHE A 104 -4.40 4.63 12.96
N GLU A 105 -5.62 5.12 13.25
CA GLU A 105 -5.88 6.44 13.82
C GLU A 105 -4.89 6.81 14.91
N ARG A 106 -4.72 5.92 15.90
CA ARG A 106 -3.85 6.20 17.05
C ARG A 106 -2.39 6.37 16.64
N LEU A 107 -1.90 5.60 15.68
CA LEU A 107 -0.52 5.69 15.24
C LEU A 107 -0.29 7.01 14.48
N ILE A 108 -1.20 7.37 13.59
CA ILE A 108 -1.15 8.59 12.78
C ILE A 108 -1.26 9.84 13.66
N THR A 109 -2.22 9.84 14.59
CA THR A 109 -2.46 10.98 15.48
C THR A 109 -1.28 11.26 16.41
N LEU A 110 -0.55 10.24 16.85
CA LEU A 110 0.65 10.43 17.67
C LEU A 110 1.80 11.10 16.90
N CYS A 111 1.92 10.85 15.59
CA CYS A 111 3.00 11.36 14.76
C CYS A 111 2.64 12.75 14.20
N THR A 112 2.85 13.81 14.99
CA THR A 112 2.45 15.17 14.61
C THR A 112 3.28 15.77 13.48
N ALA A 113 4.53 15.31 13.30
CA ALA A 113 5.44 15.74 12.23
C ALA A 113 5.58 14.68 11.12
N LEU A 114 4.54 13.88 10.88
CA LEU A 114 4.57 12.77 9.92
C LEU A 114 4.80 13.28 8.49
N ARG A 115 5.91 12.86 7.87
CA ARG A 115 6.28 13.20 6.49
C ARG A 115 6.05 12.07 5.50
N SER A 116 6.15 10.82 5.93
CA SER A 116 5.95 9.66 5.06
C SER A 116 5.02 8.67 5.72
N PHE A 117 3.96 8.29 5.02
CA PHE A 117 3.08 7.19 5.41
C PHE A 117 2.99 6.18 4.28
N LYS A 118 3.44 4.96 4.55
CA LYS A 118 3.36 3.84 3.61
C LYS A 118 2.58 2.71 4.25
N TYR A 119 1.54 2.25 3.58
CA TYR A 119 0.73 1.14 4.01
C TYR A 119 0.56 0.17 2.87
N TYR A 120 1.15 -1.00 3.04
CA TYR A 120 1.00 -2.14 2.18
C TYR A 120 0.05 -3.13 2.87
N TYR A 121 -1.18 -3.22 2.39
CA TYR A 121 -2.19 -4.09 3.00
C TYR A 121 -2.09 -5.53 2.48
N GLU A 122 -2.66 -6.44 3.27
CA GLU A 122 -2.96 -7.80 2.84
C GLU A 122 -4.44 -7.85 2.39
N PRO A 123 -4.72 -8.21 1.11
CA PRO A 123 -6.06 -8.47 0.61
C PRO A 123 -6.81 -9.47 1.47
N GLY A 124 -8.04 -9.11 1.83
CA GLY A 124 -8.87 -10.00 2.63
C GLY A 124 -10.35 -9.64 2.57
N PRO A 125 -11.25 -10.62 2.76
CA PRO A 125 -12.70 -10.48 2.59
C PRO A 125 -13.37 -9.61 3.68
N PHE A 126 -12.61 -8.82 4.44
CA PHE A 126 -13.11 -7.94 5.50
C PHE A 126 -12.54 -6.52 5.41
N MET A 127 -11.98 -6.14 4.26
CA MET A 127 -11.15 -4.93 4.10
C MET A 127 -11.85 -3.74 3.42
N PHE A 128 -13.16 -3.82 3.20
CA PHE A 128 -13.85 -2.96 2.23
C PHE A 128 -13.81 -1.44 2.55
N GLU A 129 -13.89 -1.00 3.80
CA GLU A 129 -14.15 0.44 4.10
C GLU A 129 -12.92 1.30 4.50
N ARG A 130 -11.69 0.79 4.37
CA ARG A 130 -10.59 1.26 5.25
C ARG A 130 -9.68 2.33 4.67
N THR A 131 -9.53 2.43 3.35
CA THR A 131 -8.58 3.40 2.74
C THR A 131 -9.04 4.84 2.99
N ALA A 132 -10.35 5.12 2.83
CA ALA A 132 -10.93 6.42 3.13
C ALA A 132 -10.75 6.81 4.62
N THR A 133 -10.87 5.86 5.55
CA THR A 133 -10.63 6.10 6.98
C THR A 133 -9.18 6.51 7.24
N ILE A 134 -8.22 5.82 6.62
CA ILE A 134 -6.79 6.19 6.72
C ILE A 134 -6.58 7.62 6.22
N ILE A 135 -7.15 7.97 5.06
CA ILE A 135 -7.05 9.32 4.51
C ILE A 135 -7.64 10.37 5.46
N ALA A 136 -8.82 10.10 6.04
CA ALA A 136 -9.45 11.01 7.00
C ALA A 136 -8.53 11.30 8.21
N HIS A 137 -7.81 10.30 8.71
CA HIS A 137 -6.83 10.52 9.78
C HIS A 137 -5.59 11.28 9.28
N LEU A 138 -5.13 11.01 8.06
CA LEU A 138 -4.00 11.71 7.44
C LEU A 138 -4.31 13.17 7.09
N GLN A 139 -5.57 13.56 6.91
CA GLN A 139 -5.95 14.96 6.72
C GLN A 139 -5.49 15.85 7.88
N THR A 140 -5.37 15.30 9.09
CA THR A 140 -4.80 16.02 10.23
C THR A 140 -3.29 16.33 10.08
N ARG A 141 -2.62 15.78 9.05
CA ARG A 141 -1.19 15.90 8.74
C ARG A 141 -0.91 16.41 7.33
N TRP A 142 -1.93 16.97 6.67
CA TRP A 142 -1.87 17.54 5.32
C TRP A 142 -0.74 18.56 5.06
N ASP A 143 -0.29 19.25 6.11
CA ASP A 143 0.73 20.31 6.08
C ASP A 143 2.15 19.78 6.31
N THR A 144 2.30 18.49 6.61
CA THR A 144 3.60 17.83 6.90
C THR A 144 3.86 16.63 6.00
N LEU A 145 2.82 15.97 5.51
CA LEU A 145 2.94 14.76 4.70
C LEU A 145 3.53 15.06 3.31
N GLU A 146 4.67 14.45 3.02
CA GLU A 146 5.42 14.55 1.76
C GLU A 146 5.30 13.29 0.91
N THR A 147 5.05 12.13 1.53
CA THR A 147 4.93 10.83 0.84
C THR A 147 3.73 10.03 1.35
N LEU A 148 2.90 9.57 0.43
CA LEU A 148 1.76 8.69 0.69
C LEU A 148 1.84 7.46 -0.23
N CYS A 149 1.87 6.28 0.35
CA CYS A 149 1.76 5.02 -0.37
C CYS A 149 0.65 4.17 0.23
N LEU A 150 -0.40 3.86 -0.55
CA LEU A 150 -1.44 2.90 -0.18
C LEU A 150 -1.49 1.84 -1.28
N ASP A 151 -0.93 0.67 -0.98
CA ASP A 151 -0.76 -0.41 -1.96
C ASP A 151 -0.95 -1.79 -1.29
N SER A 152 -0.88 -2.87 -2.07
CA SER A 152 -0.95 -4.25 -1.60
C SER A 152 0.40 -4.93 -1.76
N ASP A 153 0.88 -5.57 -0.69
CA ASP A 153 2.06 -6.47 -0.75
C ASP A 153 1.68 -7.83 -1.36
N SER A 154 0.40 -8.16 -1.38
CA SER A 154 -0.08 -9.44 -1.88
C SER A 154 -0.49 -9.25 -3.32
N TYR A 155 0.36 -9.77 -4.18
CA TYR A 155 0.09 -9.87 -5.60
C TYR A 155 -1.00 -10.92 -5.91
N SER A 156 -1.49 -11.71 -4.94
CA SER A 156 -2.35 -12.88 -5.19
C SER A 156 -3.86 -12.60 -5.30
N LEU A 157 -4.42 -12.97 -6.46
CA LEU A 157 -5.73 -13.62 -6.72
C LEU A 157 -7.05 -12.92 -6.34
N LEU A 158 -7.05 -11.79 -5.63
CA LEU A 158 -8.30 -11.14 -5.17
C LEU A 158 -8.67 -9.85 -5.92
N GLN A 159 -8.11 -9.60 -7.10
CA GLN A 159 -8.42 -8.44 -7.99
C GLN A 159 -9.92 -8.28 -8.34
N GLY A 160 -10.75 -9.31 -8.08
CA GLY A 160 -12.20 -9.24 -8.23
C GLY A 160 -12.96 -8.78 -6.99
N PHE A 161 -12.46 -9.08 -5.78
CA PHE A 161 -13.18 -8.82 -4.53
C PHE A 161 -12.95 -7.40 -4.01
N GLU A 162 -11.81 -6.77 -4.29
CA GLU A 162 -11.42 -5.51 -3.64
C GLU A 162 -12.08 -4.24 -4.21
N ARG A 163 -13.03 -4.39 -5.15
CA ARG A 163 -13.57 -3.28 -5.96
C ARG A 163 -14.54 -2.35 -5.22
N GLN A 164 -14.99 -2.76 -4.05
CA GLN A 164 -16.01 -2.04 -3.33
C GLN A 164 -15.36 -1.20 -2.21
N HIS A 165 -15.58 0.12 -2.27
CA HIS A 165 -15.33 1.09 -1.18
C HIS A 165 -13.88 1.56 -0.93
N GLN A 166 -13.01 1.58 -1.94
CA GLN A 166 -11.62 2.01 -1.75
C GLN A 166 -11.29 3.45 -2.20
N TRP A 167 -12.29 4.22 -2.66
CA TRP A 167 -12.08 5.60 -3.09
C TRP A 167 -11.46 6.46 -1.97
N VAL A 168 -10.36 7.14 -2.28
CA VAL A 168 -9.61 7.94 -1.29
C VAL A 168 -10.11 9.37 -1.13
N GLY A 169 -11.02 9.84 -1.98
CA GLY A 169 -11.42 11.25 -2.00
C GLY A 169 -10.39 12.15 -2.72
N SER A 170 -10.51 13.46 -2.50
CA SER A 170 -9.54 14.44 -3.01
C SER A 170 -8.33 14.56 -2.07
N LEU A 171 -7.15 14.59 -2.66
CA LEU A 171 -5.86 14.81 -1.99
C LEU A 171 -5.31 16.23 -2.23
N ARG A 172 -6.09 17.12 -2.88
CA ARG A 172 -5.65 18.47 -3.27
C ARG A 172 -5.17 19.32 -2.10
N GLU A 173 -5.74 19.09 -0.93
CA GLU A 173 -5.40 19.81 0.30
C GLU A 173 -4.04 19.40 0.90
N PHE A 174 -3.43 18.29 0.46
CA PHE A 174 -2.10 17.86 0.91
C PHE A 174 -0.98 18.67 0.25
N ARG A 175 -0.80 19.92 0.65
CA ARG A 175 0.07 20.90 -0.01
C ARG A 175 1.55 20.55 -0.03
N LYS A 176 2.03 19.64 0.82
CA LYS A 176 3.41 19.17 0.81
C LYS A 176 3.61 17.80 0.16
N LEU A 177 2.54 17.16 -0.30
CA LEU A 177 2.61 15.81 -0.84
C LEU A 177 3.31 15.79 -2.20
N LYS A 178 4.53 15.29 -2.21
CA LYS A 178 5.40 15.19 -3.38
C LYS A 178 5.32 13.82 -4.03
N ASN A 179 5.22 12.77 -3.23
CA ASN A 179 5.27 11.40 -3.72
C ASN A 179 3.96 10.68 -3.42
N LEU A 180 3.26 10.26 -4.45
CA LEU A 180 2.00 9.52 -4.32
C LEU A 180 2.08 8.17 -5.01
N GLN A 181 1.82 7.11 -4.25
CA GLN A 181 1.62 5.76 -4.77
C GLN A 181 0.25 5.25 -4.33
N LEU A 182 -0.63 4.99 -5.29
CA LEU A 182 -1.96 4.45 -5.05
C LEU A 182 -2.27 3.37 -6.08
N GLN A 183 -3.01 2.35 -5.66
CA GLN A 183 -3.65 1.46 -6.62
C GLN A 183 -4.68 2.19 -7.47
N MET A 184 -4.80 1.77 -8.74
CA MET A 184 -5.76 2.31 -9.71
C MET A 184 -7.17 2.37 -9.12
N VAL A 185 -7.57 1.35 -8.37
CA VAL A 185 -8.89 1.21 -7.71
C VAL A 185 -9.22 2.35 -6.75
N HIS A 186 -8.22 3.01 -6.17
CA HIS A 186 -8.41 4.13 -5.24
C HIS A 186 -8.95 5.39 -5.91
N PHE A 187 -8.87 5.48 -7.23
CA PHE A 187 -9.38 6.61 -8.01
C PHE A 187 -10.84 6.43 -8.46
N PHE A 188 -11.43 5.23 -8.30
CA PHE A 188 -12.79 4.93 -8.74
C PHE A 188 -13.75 4.89 -7.55
N HIS A 189 -14.93 5.46 -7.72
CA HIS A 189 -16.00 5.39 -6.74
C HIS A 189 -16.92 4.19 -7.06
N HIS A 190 -17.39 3.44 -6.06
CA HIS A 190 -18.32 2.29 -6.13
C HIS A 190 -18.67 1.75 -7.51
N ASP A 191 -18.18 0.58 -7.95
CA ASP A 191 -18.56 -0.08 -9.23
C ASP A 191 -18.56 0.83 -10.49
N GLN A 192 -18.12 2.09 -10.41
CA GLN A 192 -18.08 3.03 -11.53
C GLN A 192 -16.84 2.71 -12.36
N GLN A 193 -17.04 2.68 -13.67
CA GLN A 193 -15.97 2.53 -14.65
C GLN A 193 -15.21 3.84 -14.89
N LEU A 194 -15.68 4.95 -14.31
CA LEU A 194 -15.09 6.27 -14.43
C LEU A 194 -14.72 6.81 -13.04
N PRO A 195 -13.60 7.54 -12.91
CA PRO A 195 -13.31 8.26 -11.69
C PRO A 195 -14.40 9.31 -11.45
N PRO A 196 -14.79 9.57 -10.18
CA PRO A 196 -15.87 10.51 -9.88
C PRO A 196 -15.50 11.96 -10.22
N ARG A 197 -14.20 12.24 -10.38
CA ARG A 197 -13.60 13.54 -10.77
C ARG A 197 -12.31 13.28 -11.52
N ARG A 198 -11.84 14.28 -12.27
CA ARG A 198 -10.57 14.21 -13.00
C ARG A 198 -9.39 14.16 -12.03
N LEU A 199 -8.29 13.52 -12.44
CA LEU A 199 -7.07 13.45 -11.62
C LEU A 199 -6.51 14.85 -11.32
N VAL A 200 -6.60 15.78 -12.27
CA VAL A 200 -6.17 17.18 -12.07
C VAL A 200 -6.93 17.88 -10.93
N ASP A 201 -8.18 17.49 -10.66
CA ASP A 201 -8.98 18.06 -9.57
C ASP A 201 -8.77 17.34 -8.22
N LEU A 202 -8.24 16.11 -8.27
CA LEU A 202 -8.06 15.26 -7.11
C LEU A 202 -6.66 15.36 -6.51
N LEU A 203 -5.64 15.59 -7.33
CA LEU A 203 -4.24 15.55 -6.90
C LEU A 203 -3.73 16.93 -6.45
N PRO A 204 -2.76 16.98 -5.52
CA PRO A 204 -2.19 18.25 -5.08
C PRO A 204 -1.16 18.80 -6.09
N PRO A 205 -1.07 20.14 -6.24
CA PRO A 205 -0.15 20.77 -7.20
C PRO A 205 1.34 20.60 -6.84
N SER A 206 1.64 20.20 -5.60
CA SER A 206 3.00 19.94 -5.11
C SER A 206 3.57 18.58 -5.53
N LEU A 207 2.80 17.79 -6.29
CA LEU A 207 3.18 16.45 -6.68
C LEU A 207 4.42 16.47 -7.60
N GLU A 208 5.43 15.70 -7.22
CA GLU A 208 6.68 15.49 -7.96
C GLU A 208 6.69 14.11 -8.63
N THR A 209 6.15 13.09 -7.94
CA THR A 209 6.10 11.71 -8.43
C THR A 209 4.71 11.10 -8.24
N LEU A 210 4.19 10.47 -9.31
CA LEU A 210 2.94 9.72 -9.30
C LEU A 210 3.19 8.27 -9.71
N CYS A 211 2.82 7.33 -8.85
CA CYS A 211 2.84 5.92 -9.12
C CYS A 211 1.43 5.34 -9.03
N ILE A 212 0.89 4.87 -10.15
CA ILE A 212 -0.38 4.16 -10.18
C ILE A 212 -0.09 2.67 -10.28
N SER A 213 -0.45 1.96 -9.23
CA SER A 213 -0.22 0.52 -9.10
C SER A 213 -1.53 -0.26 -9.29
N GLY A 214 -1.50 -1.60 -9.27
CA GLY A 214 -2.70 -2.40 -9.47
C GLY A 214 -3.37 -2.21 -10.83
N TRP A 215 -2.58 -1.96 -11.88
CA TRP A 215 -3.08 -1.69 -13.23
C TRP A 215 -3.96 -2.84 -13.75
N TRP A 216 -5.18 -2.52 -14.22
CA TRP A 216 -6.14 -3.46 -14.80
C TRP A 216 -6.63 -3.00 -16.16
N ARG A 217 -7.17 -3.91 -16.98
CA ARG A 217 -7.55 -3.61 -18.37
C ARG A 217 -8.87 -2.85 -18.48
N GLU A 218 -9.82 -3.11 -17.61
CA GLU A 218 -11.20 -2.59 -17.75
C GLU A 218 -11.27 -1.06 -17.74
N ASN A 219 -10.43 -0.40 -16.95
CA ASN A 219 -10.41 1.07 -16.86
C ASN A 219 -9.08 1.69 -17.36
N GLU A 220 -8.27 0.91 -18.09
CA GLU A 220 -6.97 1.36 -18.61
C GLU A 220 -7.10 2.61 -19.48
N ALA A 221 -7.98 2.58 -20.48
CA ALA A 221 -8.15 3.71 -21.41
C ALA A 221 -8.55 5.01 -20.68
N VAL A 222 -9.42 4.89 -19.67
CA VAL A 222 -9.86 6.03 -18.85
C VAL A 222 -8.70 6.55 -18.01
N MET A 223 -7.97 5.67 -17.32
CA MET A 223 -6.84 6.08 -16.50
C MET A 223 -5.71 6.68 -17.33
N LEU A 224 -5.45 6.16 -18.53
CA LEU A 224 -4.45 6.73 -19.45
C LEU A 224 -4.85 8.13 -19.92
N ALA A 225 -6.13 8.36 -20.23
CA ALA A 225 -6.63 9.68 -20.57
C ALA A 225 -6.46 10.67 -19.40
N GLU A 226 -6.78 10.26 -18.18
CA GLU A 226 -6.60 11.09 -16.99
C GLU A 226 -5.12 11.38 -16.67
N MET A 227 -4.24 10.39 -16.84
CA MET A 227 -2.79 10.58 -16.73
C MET A 227 -2.27 11.53 -17.82
N MET A 228 -2.80 11.42 -19.04
CA MET A 228 -2.47 12.32 -20.14
C MET A 228 -2.86 13.77 -19.81
N ASP A 229 -4.08 13.99 -19.31
CA ASP A 229 -4.55 15.29 -18.86
C ASP A 229 -3.65 15.88 -17.77
N LEU A 230 -3.24 15.06 -16.81
CA LEU A 230 -2.33 15.47 -15.74
C LEU A 230 -0.98 15.95 -16.28
N VAL A 231 -0.41 15.22 -17.24
CA VAL A 231 0.87 15.58 -17.89
C VAL A 231 0.75 16.92 -18.62
N HIS A 232 -0.38 17.16 -19.30
CA HIS A 232 -0.61 18.41 -20.03
C HIS A 232 -0.94 19.60 -19.10
N ALA A 233 -1.45 19.35 -17.90
CA ALA A 233 -1.75 20.37 -16.89
C ALA A 233 -0.49 20.87 -16.16
N ARG A 234 0.58 21.20 -16.91
CA ARG A 234 1.88 21.65 -16.37
C ARG A 234 1.78 22.89 -15.50
N ASP A 235 0.84 23.79 -15.81
CA ASP A 235 0.62 25.01 -15.02
C ASP A 235 0.05 24.69 -13.63
N GLU A 236 -0.73 23.61 -13.51
CA GLU A 236 -1.29 23.14 -12.23
C GLU A 236 -0.33 22.20 -11.50
N PHE A 237 0.50 21.45 -12.23
CA PHE A 237 1.47 20.48 -11.70
C PHE A 237 2.91 20.80 -12.16
N PRO A 238 3.46 21.96 -11.78
CA PRO A 238 4.75 22.44 -12.29
C PRO A 238 5.94 21.56 -11.87
N HIS A 239 5.79 20.81 -10.78
CA HIS A 239 6.85 19.99 -10.19
C HIS A 239 6.79 18.52 -10.60
N LEU A 240 5.74 18.10 -11.31
CA LEU A 240 5.59 16.70 -11.72
C LEU A 240 6.76 16.32 -12.64
N SER A 241 7.54 15.33 -12.22
CA SER A 241 8.79 14.94 -12.88
C SER A 241 8.86 13.45 -13.17
N GLU A 242 8.09 12.63 -12.46
CA GLU A 242 8.05 11.19 -12.65
C GLU A 242 6.62 10.64 -12.62
N MET A 243 6.31 9.79 -13.59
CA MET A 243 5.10 8.99 -13.63
C MET A 243 5.43 7.52 -13.84
N THR A 244 4.81 6.68 -13.03
CA THR A 244 5.05 5.24 -13.04
C THR A 244 3.73 4.48 -13.07
N ILE A 245 3.66 3.48 -13.94
CA ILE A 245 2.59 2.48 -13.95
C ILE A 245 3.15 1.16 -13.40
N GLN A 246 2.49 0.58 -12.40
CA GLN A 246 2.85 -0.74 -11.87
C GLN A 246 1.70 -1.74 -12.00
N GLY A 247 2.02 -2.95 -12.42
CA GLY A 247 1.02 -3.97 -12.65
C GLY A 247 1.63 -5.35 -12.90
N ARG A 248 0.75 -6.28 -13.28
CA ARG A 248 1.14 -7.61 -13.76
C ARG A 248 0.95 -7.64 -15.27
N PHE A 249 2.02 -7.36 -15.99
CA PHE A 249 2.06 -7.25 -17.44
C PHE A 249 2.59 -8.53 -18.06
N LEU A 250 3.56 -9.17 -17.40
CA LEU A 250 4.10 -10.47 -17.78
C LEU A 250 3.19 -11.58 -17.27
N THR A 251 2.17 -11.93 -18.04
CA THR A 251 1.56 -13.25 -17.92
C THR A 251 2.46 -14.25 -18.63
N LYS A 252 2.72 -15.39 -17.96
CA LYS A 252 3.37 -16.58 -18.56
C LYS A 252 2.82 -16.78 -19.98
N ARG A 253 3.69 -16.99 -20.99
CA ARG A 253 3.29 -17.28 -22.38
C ARG A 253 2.19 -18.34 -22.36
N VAL A 254 0.96 -17.93 -22.65
CA VAL A 254 -0.17 -18.86 -22.74
C VAL A 254 0.05 -19.66 -24.01
N SER A 255 0.24 -20.97 -23.89
CA SER A 255 0.37 -21.80 -25.09
C SER A 255 -0.98 -21.79 -25.83
N PRO A 256 -0.99 -21.77 -27.18
CA PRO A 256 -2.23 -21.88 -27.93
C PRO A 256 -3.03 -23.11 -27.47
N GLY A 257 -4.26 -22.91 -26.98
CA GLY A 257 -5.15 -23.99 -26.52
C GLY A 257 -5.12 -24.30 -25.01
N GLU A 258 -4.31 -23.60 -24.21
CA GLU A 258 -4.31 -23.77 -22.75
C GLU A 258 -5.52 -23.07 -22.13
N ILE A 259 -6.44 -23.85 -21.53
CA ILE A 259 -7.61 -23.32 -20.81
C ILE A 259 -7.15 -22.86 -19.43
N ILE A 260 -6.94 -21.56 -19.28
CA ILE A 260 -6.71 -20.95 -17.97
C ILE A 260 -8.04 -21.00 -17.21
N ASN A 261 -8.07 -21.64 -16.03
CA ASN A 261 -9.30 -21.76 -15.23
C ASN A 261 -9.78 -20.37 -14.77
N TYR A 262 -10.90 -19.92 -15.34
CA TYR A 262 -11.43 -18.55 -15.32
C TYR A 262 -12.12 -18.10 -14.02
N GLN A 263 -11.99 -18.83 -12.92
CA GLN A 263 -12.66 -18.47 -11.65
C GLN A 263 -11.90 -17.45 -10.78
N THR A 264 -10.71 -16.97 -11.18
CA THR A 264 -9.85 -16.07 -10.34
C THR A 264 -9.26 -14.83 -11.02
N TRP A 265 -9.60 -14.51 -12.27
CA TRP A 265 -9.14 -13.28 -12.95
C TRP A 265 -10.28 -12.66 -13.77
N PRO A 266 -10.36 -11.33 -13.93
CA PRO A 266 -11.27 -10.73 -14.88
C PRO A 266 -10.86 -11.15 -16.28
N ARG A 267 -11.85 -11.41 -17.13
CA ARG A 267 -11.75 -12.04 -18.44
C ARG A 267 -10.72 -11.33 -19.34
N LEU A 268 -9.50 -11.87 -19.43
CA LEU A 268 -8.64 -11.59 -20.58
C LEU A 268 -9.23 -12.34 -21.78
N LEU A 269 -9.64 -11.58 -22.79
CA LEU A 269 -10.02 -12.11 -24.11
C LEU A 269 -8.87 -13.00 -24.64
N PRO A 270 -9.19 -14.12 -25.32
CA PRO A 270 -8.17 -14.98 -25.91
C PRO A 270 -7.25 -14.14 -26.80
N VAL A 271 -5.94 -14.36 -26.68
CA VAL A 271 -4.94 -13.78 -27.58
C VAL A 271 -5.19 -14.38 -28.97
N THR A 272 -5.90 -13.64 -29.81
CA THR A 272 -6.32 -14.08 -31.15
C THR A 272 -5.28 -13.77 -32.22
N ASP A 273 -4.23 -13.00 -31.91
CA ASP A 273 -3.27 -12.46 -32.88
C ASP A 273 -1.80 -12.84 -32.63
N GLY A 274 -1.53 -13.68 -31.63
CA GLY A 274 -0.17 -14.11 -31.29
C GLY A 274 0.72 -13.05 -30.62
N ARG A 275 0.20 -11.84 -30.32
CA ARG A 275 0.93 -10.80 -29.59
C ARG A 275 0.97 -11.07 -28.10
N THR A 276 2.05 -10.64 -27.44
CA THR A 276 2.13 -10.73 -25.98
C THR A 276 1.25 -9.65 -25.32
N LEU A 277 0.84 -9.85 -24.07
CA LEU A 277 0.13 -8.82 -23.30
C LEU A 277 0.99 -7.56 -23.14
N GLU A 278 2.31 -7.73 -23.05
CA GLU A 278 3.31 -6.67 -22.99
C GLU A 278 3.27 -5.78 -24.25
N ASP A 279 3.25 -6.36 -25.45
CA ASP A 279 3.20 -5.60 -26.71
C ASP A 279 1.98 -4.67 -26.77
N ARG A 280 0.82 -5.17 -26.33
CA ARG A 280 -0.44 -4.39 -26.36
C ARG A 280 -0.42 -3.24 -25.37
N ILE A 281 0.09 -3.46 -24.16
CA ILE A 281 0.20 -2.41 -23.15
C ILE A 281 1.20 -1.34 -23.61
N LEU A 282 2.32 -1.74 -24.21
CA LEU A 282 3.29 -0.81 -24.78
C LEU A 282 2.71 0.04 -25.91
N GLU A 283 1.86 -0.53 -26.77
CA GLU A 283 1.11 0.21 -27.80
C GLU A 283 0.13 1.21 -27.16
N ASP A 284 -0.69 0.76 -26.21
CA ASP A 284 -1.75 1.56 -25.59
C ASP A 284 -1.19 2.76 -24.80
N ILE A 285 -0.04 2.60 -24.15
CA ILE A 285 0.63 3.68 -23.39
C ILE A 285 1.60 4.52 -24.23
N ALA A 286 1.89 4.14 -25.47
CA ALA A 286 2.83 4.87 -26.33
C ALA A 286 2.48 6.37 -26.46
N PRO A 287 1.21 6.78 -26.59
CA PRO A 287 0.84 8.19 -26.59
C PRO A 287 1.26 8.90 -25.29
N LEU A 288 1.02 8.27 -24.13
CA LEU A 288 1.34 8.84 -22.82
C LEU A 288 2.85 8.99 -22.66
N ARG A 289 3.62 7.96 -23.01
CA ARG A 289 5.09 8.01 -23.03
C ARG A 289 5.59 9.16 -23.89
N SER A 290 5.07 9.30 -25.11
CA SER A 290 5.47 10.39 -26.02
C SER A 290 5.15 11.77 -25.45
N SER A 291 4.02 11.93 -24.77
CA SER A 291 3.65 13.19 -24.10
C SER A 291 4.58 13.52 -22.93
N CYS A 292 4.84 12.53 -22.07
CA CYS A 292 5.78 12.64 -20.96
C CYS A 292 7.16 13.07 -21.45
N ASP A 293 7.70 12.41 -22.48
CA ASP A 293 9.01 12.72 -23.05
C ASP A 293 9.08 14.16 -23.59
N LYS A 294 8.04 14.62 -24.30
CA LYS A 294 7.96 15.99 -24.82
C LYS A 294 7.93 17.06 -23.72
N LEU A 295 7.33 16.73 -22.59
CA LEU A 295 7.09 17.66 -21.47
C LEU A 295 8.10 17.49 -20.33
N GLY A 296 9.14 16.66 -20.52
CA GLY A 296 10.21 16.46 -19.55
C GLY A 296 9.80 15.66 -18.31
N VAL A 297 8.75 14.84 -18.40
CA VAL A 297 8.32 13.93 -17.35
C VAL A 297 8.90 12.55 -17.63
N SER A 298 9.64 11.98 -16.67
CA SER A 298 10.14 10.61 -16.74
C SER A 298 8.99 9.62 -16.63
N PHE A 299 8.84 8.72 -17.60
CA PHE A 299 7.78 7.71 -17.59
C PHE A 299 8.35 6.29 -17.53
N SER A 300 7.91 5.52 -16.53
CA SER A 300 8.35 4.13 -16.33
C SER A 300 7.18 3.16 -16.14
N ILE A 301 7.42 1.90 -16.50
CA ILE A 301 6.49 0.79 -16.30
C ILE A 301 7.22 -0.26 -15.48
N LYS A 302 6.59 -0.77 -14.44
CA LYS A 302 7.16 -1.78 -13.56
C LYS A 302 6.24 -2.98 -13.45
N ASP A 303 6.78 -4.14 -13.78
CA ASP A 303 6.09 -5.40 -13.61
C ASP A 303 6.40 -6.02 -12.25
N TYR A 304 5.37 -6.37 -11.49
CA TYR A 304 5.54 -6.91 -10.15
C TYR A 304 6.33 -8.23 -10.10
N GLU A 305 6.21 -9.10 -11.10
CA GLU A 305 6.94 -10.37 -11.13
C GLU A 305 8.42 -10.14 -11.44
N VAL A 306 8.72 -9.21 -12.34
CA VAL A 306 10.10 -8.79 -12.63
C VAL A 306 10.73 -8.18 -11.39
N GLU A 307 10.03 -7.28 -10.71
CA GLU A 307 10.52 -6.63 -9.49
C GLU A 307 10.73 -7.64 -8.35
N ALA A 308 9.80 -8.57 -8.14
CA ALA A 308 9.94 -9.61 -7.12
C ALA A 308 11.15 -10.52 -7.40
N ARG A 309 11.36 -10.92 -8.66
CA ARG A 309 12.54 -11.71 -9.06
C ARG A 309 13.85 -10.94 -8.85
N ALA A 310 13.88 -9.67 -9.24
CA ALA A 310 15.04 -8.80 -9.05
C ALA A 310 15.41 -8.63 -7.56
N GLN A 311 14.41 -8.67 -6.66
CA GLN A 311 14.59 -8.58 -5.21
C GLN A 311 14.92 -9.93 -4.54
N GLY A 312 15.12 -11.00 -5.32
CA GLY A 312 15.51 -12.31 -4.80
C GLY A 312 14.35 -13.12 -4.19
N HIS A 313 13.11 -12.72 -4.42
CA HIS A 313 11.95 -13.54 -4.09
C HIS A 313 11.82 -14.69 -5.10
N LYS A 314 12.31 -15.88 -4.73
CA LYS A 314 12.12 -17.11 -5.50
C LYS A 314 10.66 -17.57 -5.37
N ASP A 315 9.92 -17.48 -6.47
CA ASP A 315 8.58 -18.00 -6.78
C ASP A 315 7.47 -17.85 -5.71
N PRO A 316 6.22 -17.50 -6.10
CA PRO A 316 5.10 -17.68 -5.19
C PRO A 316 5.00 -19.17 -4.80
N PRO A 317 4.58 -19.50 -3.56
CA PRO A 317 4.31 -20.89 -3.21
C PRO A 317 3.28 -21.48 -4.18
N PRO A 318 3.31 -22.81 -4.43
CA PRO A 318 2.40 -23.48 -5.36
C PRO A 318 0.93 -23.17 -5.04
N GLN A 319 0.09 -23.23 -6.07
CA GLN A 319 -1.36 -22.93 -6.10
C GLN A 319 -2.25 -23.79 -5.17
N ASP A 320 -1.72 -24.45 -4.14
CA ASP A 320 -2.46 -25.38 -3.28
C ASP A 320 -3.04 -24.71 -2.03
N LEU A 321 -3.78 -23.61 -2.22
CA LEU A 321 -4.69 -23.09 -1.20
C LEU A 321 -6.13 -22.99 -1.72
N LEU A 322 -6.66 -24.11 -2.21
CA LEU A 322 -8.08 -24.46 -2.09
C LEU A 322 -8.16 -25.92 -1.62
N PRO A 323 -8.80 -26.19 -0.48
CA PRO A 323 -10.25 -26.07 -0.42
C PRO A 323 -10.76 -25.47 0.91
N LEU A 324 -11.30 -24.26 0.89
CA LEU A 324 -12.10 -23.73 2.00
C LEU A 324 -13.42 -23.12 1.54
N PHE A 325 -14.09 -23.76 0.59
CA PHE A 325 -15.54 -23.62 0.38
C PHE A 325 -16.10 -24.94 -0.17
N ARG A 326 -16.17 -25.98 0.66
CA ARG A 326 -17.25 -26.95 0.50
C ARG A 326 -18.45 -26.40 1.27
N GLN A 327 -19.52 -26.13 0.53
CA GLN A 327 -20.86 -25.95 1.07
C GLN A 327 -21.14 -27.08 2.08
N GLY A 328 -21.30 -26.71 3.34
CA GLY A 328 -21.96 -27.52 4.36
C GLY A 328 -23.33 -26.94 4.60
N SER A 329 -24.28 -27.27 3.73
CA SER A 329 -25.69 -27.23 4.08
C SER A 329 -25.93 -28.29 5.16
N SER A 330 -26.22 -27.86 6.38
CA SER A 330 -26.91 -28.68 7.37
C SER A 330 -27.76 -27.77 8.25
N ILE A 331 -29.04 -27.74 7.92
CA ILE A 331 -30.15 -27.52 8.85
C ILE A 331 -29.94 -28.46 10.06
N TRP A 332 -30.21 -28.00 11.28
CA TRP A 332 -31.24 -28.54 12.19
C TRP A 332 -31.25 -27.72 13.49
N VAL A 333 -32.46 -27.65 14.06
CA VAL A 333 -32.90 -27.04 15.31
C VAL A 333 -32.07 -27.44 16.51
#